data_AF-A0A949P5H1-F1
#
_entry.id   AF-A0A949P5H1-F1
#
_cell.length_a   1.000
_cell.length_b   1.000
_cell.length_c   1.000
_cell.angle_alpha   90.00
_cell.angle_beta   90.00
_cell.angle_gamma   90.00
#
_symmetry.space_group_name_H-M   'P 1'
#
loop_
_entity.id
_entity.type
_entity.pdbx_description
1 polymer ?
#
loop_
_entity_poly.entity_id
_entity_poly.type
_entity_poly.pdbx_seq_one_letter_code
_entity_poly.pdbx_strand_id
1 'polypeptide(L)'
;MTDPMMTTRFAHLDLPTASQLQGKLEIFQAYLAQNDHVDVPEGALFWQQLEAVWTGSNYVAEQMLQSPQEILARLLDGQLDQPCQKEDYRRALCVCLENTSDLNQLSKALRDFRRQEMVRIIWRDLANLAPVLEITAELSALADVCVDESLRLIYGWEVARMGTPIGR
;
A
#
# COMPACT_ATOMS: atom_id res chain seq x y z
N MET A 1 -43.56 15.51 -5.70
CA MET A 1 -42.48 16.51 -5.93
C MET A 1 -41.22 15.88 -5.39
N THR A 2 -40.52 15.17 -6.27
CA THR A 2 -39.36 14.31 -6.02
C THR A 2 -38.10 15.15 -5.91
N ASP A 3 -37.23 14.78 -4.97
CA ASP A 3 -35.80 14.79 -5.26
C ASP A 3 -35.18 13.44 -4.82
N PRO A 4 -34.82 12.56 -5.77
CA PRO A 4 -34.11 11.30 -5.53
C PRO A 4 -32.61 11.41 -5.83
N MET A 5 -31.95 12.56 -5.64
CA MET A 5 -30.53 12.78 -5.98
C MET A 5 -29.50 12.41 -4.89
N MET A 6 -29.84 11.66 -3.83
CA MET A 6 -28.86 11.29 -2.79
C MET A 6 -28.43 9.81 -2.77
N THR A 7 -28.99 8.94 -3.63
CA THR A 7 -28.64 7.51 -3.61
C THR A 7 -27.58 7.09 -4.63
N THR A 8 -27.14 7.99 -5.53
CA THR A 8 -26.27 7.60 -6.66
C THR A 8 -24.96 8.38 -6.68
N ARG A 9 -24.15 8.31 -5.61
CA ARG A 9 -22.80 8.89 -5.63
C ARG A 9 -21.65 7.92 -5.31
N PHE A 10 -21.96 6.63 -5.10
CA PHE A 10 -20.94 5.60 -4.82
C PHE A 10 -20.97 4.41 -5.79
N ALA A 11 -21.81 4.43 -6.84
CA ALA A 11 -21.97 3.31 -7.78
C ALA A 11 -20.78 3.04 -8.72
N HIS A 12 -19.71 3.84 -8.65
CA HIS A 12 -18.50 3.69 -9.47
C HIS A 12 -17.28 3.25 -8.63
N LEU A 13 -17.44 3.03 -7.33
CA LEU A 13 -16.42 2.29 -6.61
C LEU A 13 -16.60 0.83 -7.04
N ASP A 14 -15.58 0.24 -7.67
CA ASP A 14 -15.52 -1.18 -8.01
C ASP A 14 -15.42 -2.00 -6.71
N LEU A 15 -16.48 -1.94 -5.89
CA LEU A 15 -16.58 -2.73 -4.67
C LEU A 15 -16.92 -4.16 -5.06
N PRO A 16 -16.25 -5.16 -4.47
CA PRO A 16 -16.57 -6.53 -4.76
C PRO A 16 -17.99 -6.84 -4.29
N THR A 17 -18.75 -7.54 -5.14
CA THR A 17 -20.00 -8.18 -4.72
C THR A 17 -19.71 -9.25 -3.66
N ALA A 18 -20.71 -9.61 -2.84
CA ALA A 18 -20.55 -10.65 -1.84
C ALA A 18 -20.01 -11.98 -2.41
N SER A 19 -20.43 -12.36 -3.63
CA SER A 19 -19.92 -13.56 -4.30
C SER A 19 -18.46 -13.43 -4.75
N GLN A 20 -18.04 -12.25 -5.21
CA GLN A 20 -16.64 -12.00 -5.56
C GLN A 20 -15.74 -12.00 -4.32
N LEU A 21 -16.19 -11.39 -3.22
CA LEU A 21 -15.48 -11.39 -1.95
C LEU A 21 -15.27 -12.82 -1.44
N GLN A 22 -16.34 -13.63 -1.42
CA GLN A 22 -16.29 -15.03 -1.00
C GLN A 22 -15.26 -15.83 -1.83
N GLY A 23 -15.28 -15.71 -3.16
CA GLY A 23 -14.30 -16.39 -4.01
C GLY A 23 -12.86 -15.95 -3.75
N LYS A 24 -12.63 -14.66 -3.47
CA LYS A 24 -11.30 -14.16 -3.09
C LYS A 24 -10.84 -14.72 -1.74
N LEU A 25 -11.74 -14.80 -0.75
CA LEU A 25 -11.43 -15.36 0.56
C LEU A 25 -11.05 -16.85 0.47
N GLU A 26 -11.77 -17.62 -0.35
CA GLU A 26 -11.47 -19.03 -0.59
C GLU A 26 -10.08 -19.23 -1.20
N ILE A 27 -9.72 -18.42 -2.21
CA ILE A 27 -8.37 -18.46 -2.81
C ILE A 27 -7.30 -18.14 -1.76
N PHE A 28 -7.52 -17.11 -0.95
CA PHE A 28 -6.58 -16.69 0.08
C PHE A 28 -6.41 -17.74 1.18
N GLN A 29 -7.50 -18.34 1.66
CA GLN A 29 -7.45 -19.43 2.63
C GLN A 29 -6.74 -20.66 2.06
N ALA A 30 -7.01 -21.02 0.80
CA ALA A 30 -6.32 -22.11 0.13
C ALA A 30 -4.80 -21.83 -0.03
N TYR A 31 -4.42 -20.58 -0.28
CA TYR A 31 -3.00 -20.18 -0.27
C TYR A 31 -2.37 -20.38 1.10
N LEU A 32 -3.01 -19.90 2.18
CA LEU A 32 -2.47 -20.04 3.53
C LEU A 32 -2.33 -21.51 3.95
N ALA A 33 -3.31 -22.36 3.62
CA ALA A 33 -3.27 -23.80 3.91
C ALA A 33 -2.16 -24.57 3.16
N GLN A 34 -1.60 -23.98 2.10
CA GLN A 34 -0.49 -24.54 1.34
C GLN A 34 0.87 -23.93 1.75
N ASN A 35 0.86 -22.89 2.58
CA ASN A 35 2.03 -22.08 2.90
C ASN A 35 2.12 -21.85 4.42
N ASP A 36 2.29 -22.92 5.20
CA ASP A 36 2.37 -22.91 6.67
C ASP A 36 3.51 -22.03 7.23
N HIS A 37 4.45 -21.58 6.39
CA HIS A 37 5.54 -20.68 6.75
C HIS A 37 5.16 -19.19 6.68
N VAL A 38 3.98 -18.86 6.17
CA VAL A 38 3.49 -17.48 6.10
C VAL A 38 2.82 -17.13 7.41
N ASP A 39 3.41 -16.18 8.13
CA ASP A 39 2.83 -15.67 9.37
C ASP A 39 1.53 -14.91 9.08
N VAL A 40 0.48 -15.24 9.82
CA VAL A 40 -0.84 -14.60 9.76
C VAL A 40 -1.16 -14.05 11.14
N PRO A 41 -1.68 -12.82 11.27
CA PRO A 41 -2.10 -12.30 12.56
C PRO A 41 -3.10 -13.24 13.25
N GLU A 42 -2.83 -13.57 14.51
CA GLU A 42 -3.71 -14.43 15.29
C GLU A 42 -5.00 -13.71 15.71
N GLY A 43 -6.11 -14.45 15.76
CA GLY A 43 -7.37 -14.00 16.36
C GLY A 43 -8.43 -13.52 15.36
N ALA A 44 -9.67 -13.39 15.88
CA ALA A 44 -10.83 -13.05 15.07
C ALA A 44 -10.81 -11.61 14.52
N LEU A 45 -10.10 -10.69 15.18
CA LEU A 45 -10.03 -9.29 14.80
C LEU A 45 -9.44 -9.10 13.40
N PHE A 46 -8.37 -9.82 13.08
CA PHE A 46 -7.74 -9.75 11.75
C PHE A 46 -8.71 -10.13 10.64
N TRP A 47 -9.45 -11.23 10.81
CA TRP A 47 -10.42 -11.70 9.81
C TRP A 47 -11.60 -10.73 9.64
N GLN A 48 -12.07 -10.13 10.73
CA GLN A 48 -13.09 -9.09 10.68
C GLN A 48 -12.60 -7.85 9.92
N GLN A 49 -11.38 -7.41 10.20
CA GLN A 49 -10.76 -6.29 9.49
C GLN A 49 -10.55 -6.63 8.01
N LEU A 50 -10.03 -7.82 7.70
CA LEU A 50 -9.82 -8.29 6.32
C LEU A 50 -11.14 -8.24 5.53
N GLU A 51 -12.23 -8.76 6.09
CA GLU A 51 -13.55 -8.74 5.44
C GLU A 51 -14.04 -7.31 5.19
N ALA A 52 -13.94 -6.42 6.19
CA ALA A 52 -14.32 -5.02 6.06
C ALA A 52 -13.47 -4.28 5.02
N VAL A 53 -12.14 -4.44 5.07
CA VAL A 53 -11.19 -3.80 4.17
C VAL A 53 -11.36 -4.32 2.73
N TRP A 54 -11.54 -5.62 2.54
CA TRP A 54 -11.72 -6.18 1.20
C TRP A 54 -13.07 -5.82 0.60
N THR A 55 -14.11 -5.68 1.43
CA THR A 55 -15.40 -5.14 0.99
C THR A 55 -15.27 -3.67 0.57
N GLY A 56 -14.49 -2.87 1.30
CA GLY A 56 -14.29 -1.45 1.02
C GLY A 56 -13.23 -1.13 -0.04
N SER A 57 -12.34 -2.07 -0.38
CA SER A 57 -11.26 -1.86 -1.34
C SER A 57 -10.89 -3.14 -2.11
N ASN A 58 -11.38 -3.21 -3.35
CA ASN A 58 -10.99 -4.26 -4.28
C ASN A 58 -9.47 -4.23 -4.58
N TYR A 59 -8.86 -3.05 -4.56
CA TYR A 59 -7.42 -2.88 -4.71
C TYR A 59 -6.65 -3.67 -3.65
N VAL A 60 -7.00 -3.53 -2.36
CA VAL A 60 -6.32 -4.26 -1.28
C VAL A 60 -6.49 -5.76 -1.43
N ALA A 61 -7.70 -6.20 -1.77
CA ALA A 61 -7.97 -7.62 -2.01
C ALA A 61 -7.10 -8.19 -3.14
N GLU A 62 -6.93 -7.45 -4.25
CA GLU A 62 -6.05 -7.85 -5.35
C GLU A 62 -4.58 -7.88 -4.96
N GLN A 63 -4.09 -6.85 -4.25
CA GLN A 63 -2.69 -6.80 -3.83
C GLN A 63 -2.35 -7.93 -2.86
N MET A 64 -3.25 -8.22 -1.91
CA MET A 64 -3.08 -9.33 -0.98
C MET A 64 -3.09 -10.68 -1.71
N LEU A 65 -3.92 -10.88 -2.72
CA LEU A 65 -3.91 -12.12 -3.52
C LEU A 65 -2.66 -12.25 -4.40
N GLN A 66 -2.14 -11.14 -4.92
CA GLN A 66 -0.96 -11.13 -5.78
C GLN A 66 0.34 -11.36 -5.00
N SER A 67 0.45 -10.82 -3.79
CA SER A 67 1.65 -10.96 -2.95
C SER A 67 1.29 -11.12 -1.47
N PRO A 68 0.66 -12.25 -1.08
CA PRO A 68 0.16 -12.48 0.28
C PRO A 68 1.22 -12.28 1.35
N GLN A 69 2.38 -12.92 1.18
CA GLN A 69 3.45 -12.92 2.17
C GLN A 69 4.02 -11.52 2.42
N GLU A 70 4.27 -10.74 1.37
CA GLU A 70 4.81 -9.38 1.51
C GLU A 70 3.83 -8.46 2.23
N ILE A 71 2.54 -8.53 1.87
CA ILE A 71 1.52 -7.68 2.46
C ILE A 71 1.26 -8.10 3.91
N LEU A 72 1.17 -9.40 4.20
CA LEU A 72 1.01 -9.89 5.58
C LEU A 72 2.19 -9.50 6.46
N ALA A 73 3.42 -9.67 5.98
CA ALA A 73 4.62 -9.23 6.69
C ALA A 73 4.57 -7.72 6.99
N ARG A 74 4.10 -6.91 6.03
CA ARG A 74 3.94 -5.47 6.22
C ARG A 74 2.88 -5.12 7.28
N LEU A 75 1.77 -5.85 7.33
CA LEU A 75 0.72 -5.66 8.34
C LEU A 75 1.17 -6.13 9.74
N LEU A 76 2.06 -7.12 9.81
CA LEU A 76 2.58 -7.71 11.05
C LEU A 76 3.77 -6.95 11.67
N ASP A 77 4.36 -5.98 10.96
CA ASP A 77 5.47 -5.13 11.42
C ASP A 77 5.14 -4.29 12.69
N GLY A 78 3.91 -4.35 13.21
CA GLY A 78 3.52 -3.61 14.43
C GLY A 78 3.42 -2.10 14.22
N GLN A 79 3.52 -1.63 12.98
CA GLN A 79 3.32 -0.24 12.57
C GLN A 79 1.90 0.01 12.05
N LEU A 80 0.99 -0.98 12.18
CA LEU A 80 -0.37 -0.86 11.67
C LEU A 80 -1.23 0.09 12.50
N ASP A 81 -0.94 0.28 13.79
CA ASP A 81 -1.72 1.15 14.69
C ASP A 81 -1.13 2.55 14.83
N GLN A 82 0.10 2.79 14.36
CA GLN A 82 0.79 4.07 14.49
C GLN A 82 0.89 4.79 13.14
N PRO A 83 0.75 6.13 13.10
CA PRO A 83 1.04 6.89 11.88
C PRO A 83 2.50 6.76 11.47
N CYS A 84 2.76 6.57 10.18
CA CYS A 84 4.09 6.77 9.62
C CYS A 84 4.29 8.24 9.26
N GLN A 85 5.37 8.84 9.76
CA GLN A 85 5.75 10.19 9.37
C GLN A 85 6.62 10.18 8.10
N LYS A 86 6.83 11.37 7.52
CA LYS A 86 7.67 11.53 6.31
C LYS A 86 9.06 10.90 6.49
N GLU A 87 9.67 11.06 7.66
CA GLU A 87 10.99 10.52 7.97
C GLU A 87 10.99 8.99 8.06
N ASP A 88 9.90 8.37 8.50
CA ASP A 88 9.77 6.92 8.57
C ASP A 88 9.65 6.32 7.17
N TYR A 89 8.83 6.91 6.31
CA TYR A 89 8.77 6.55 4.89
C TYR A 89 10.12 6.71 4.21
N ARG A 90 10.82 7.82 4.46
CA ARG A 90 12.15 8.06 3.88
C ARG A 90 13.14 6.99 4.32
N ARG A 91 13.18 6.66 5.61
CA ARG A 91 14.06 5.62 6.14
C ARG A 91 13.78 4.26 5.50
N ALA A 92 12.51 3.86 5.45
CA ALA A 92 12.09 2.58 4.86
C ALA A 92 12.40 2.53 3.35
N LEU A 93 12.07 3.58 2.61
CA LEU A 93 12.34 3.64 1.17
C LEU A 93 13.84 3.62 0.87
N CYS A 94 14.66 4.32 1.65
CA CYS A 94 16.12 4.29 1.47
C CYS A 94 16.66 2.86 1.54
N VAL A 95 16.22 2.05 2.51
CA VAL A 95 16.61 0.64 2.63
C VAL A 95 16.21 -0.15 1.38
N CYS A 96 14.98 0.04 0.88
CA CYS A 96 14.53 -0.60 -0.36
C CYS A 96 15.37 -0.20 -1.59
N LEU A 97 15.94 1.01 -1.59
CA LEU A 97 16.68 1.57 -2.72
C LEU A 97 18.20 1.34 -2.65
N GLU A 98 18.76 0.84 -1.55
CA GLU A 98 20.22 0.72 -1.33
C GLU A 98 20.97 0.04 -2.48
N ASN A 99 20.39 -1.00 -3.08
CA ASN A 99 21.03 -1.79 -4.13
C ASN A 99 20.55 -1.45 -5.54
N THR A 100 19.82 -0.35 -5.70
CA THR A 100 19.28 0.05 -6.99
C THR A 100 20.35 0.73 -7.84
N SER A 101 20.67 0.16 -9.01
CA SER A 101 21.72 0.69 -9.91
C SER A 101 21.22 1.29 -11.21
N ASP A 102 19.93 1.14 -11.55
CA ASP A 102 19.35 1.62 -12.79
C ASP A 102 17.86 2.00 -12.66
N LEU A 103 17.32 2.64 -13.70
CA LEU A 103 15.93 3.11 -13.75
C LEU A 103 14.89 1.98 -13.65
N ASN A 104 15.20 0.79 -14.17
CA ASN A 104 14.25 -0.33 -14.13
C ASN A 104 14.13 -0.89 -12.71
N GLN A 105 15.26 -1.06 -12.03
CA GLN A 105 15.30 -1.46 -10.62
C GLN A 105 14.63 -0.41 -9.74
N LEU A 106 14.89 0.88 -9.97
CA LEU A 106 14.26 1.99 -9.24
C LEU A 106 12.74 1.98 -9.40
N SER A 107 12.28 1.88 -10.64
CA SER A 107 10.86 1.83 -10.96
C SER A 107 10.17 0.62 -10.33
N LYS A 108 10.84 -0.53 -10.26
CA LYS A 108 10.31 -1.72 -9.58
C LYS A 108 10.24 -1.48 -8.06
N ALA A 109 11.34 -1.08 -7.43
CA ALA A 109 11.40 -0.86 -5.98
C ALA A 109 10.38 0.19 -5.51
N LEU A 110 10.22 1.31 -6.23
CA LEU A 110 9.22 2.34 -5.92
C LEU A 110 7.79 1.82 -6.04
N ARG A 111 7.50 0.98 -7.04
CA ARG A 111 6.16 0.38 -7.21
C ARG A 111 5.87 -0.61 -6.09
N ASP A 112 6.83 -1.46 -5.76
CA ASP A 112 6.69 -2.46 -4.70
C ASP A 112 6.52 -1.78 -3.33
N PHE A 113 7.33 -0.77 -3.02
CA PHE A 113 7.20 0.04 -1.81
C PHE A 113 5.87 0.77 -1.73
N ARG A 114 5.49 1.53 -2.77
CA ARG A 114 4.21 2.25 -2.82
C ARG A 114 3.04 1.29 -2.64
N ARG A 115 3.08 0.11 -3.26
CA ARG A 115 2.02 -0.89 -3.12
C ARG A 115 1.85 -1.34 -1.68
N GLN A 116 2.94 -1.69 -1.00
CA GLN A 116 2.92 -2.15 0.39
C GLN A 116 2.38 -1.05 1.32
N GLU A 117 2.87 0.18 1.18
CA GLU A 117 2.41 1.30 2.03
C GLU A 117 0.98 1.74 1.72
N MET A 118 0.54 1.71 0.46
CA MET A 118 -0.85 1.99 0.11
C MET A 118 -1.80 0.97 0.72
N VAL A 119 -1.44 -0.33 0.74
CA VAL A 119 -2.26 -1.34 1.41
C VAL A 119 -2.34 -1.06 2.91
N ARG A 120 -1.22 -0.75 3.58
CA ARG A 120 -1.22 -0.40 5.00
C ARG A 120 -2.11 0.82 5.28
N ILE A 121 -1.99 1.89 4.50
CA ILE A 121 -2.79 3.12 4.68
C ILE A 121 -4.29 2.84 4.48
N ILE A 122 -4.66 2.13 3.41
CA ILE A 122 -6.07 1.80 3.14
C ILE A 122 -6.62 0.87 4.22
N TRP A 123 -5.81 -0.07 4.72
CA TRP A 123 -6.21 -0.91 5.85
C TRP A 123 -6.52 -0.06 7.08
N ARG A 124 -5.66 0.90 7.44
CA ARG A 124 -5.89 1.83 8.56
C ARG A 124 -7.17 2.63 8.41
N ASP A 125 -7.45 3.12 7.21
CA ASP A 125 -8.66 3.89 6.90
C ASP A 125 -9.93 3.03 7.06
N LEU A 126 -9.98 1.90 6.35
CA LEU A 126 -11.18 1.05 6.30
C LEU A 126 -11.42 0.21 7.56
N ALA A 127 -10.36 -0.12 8.31
CA ALA A 127 -10.48 -0.73 9.63
C ALA A 127 -10.71 0.31 10.76
N ASN A 128 -10.85 1.59 10.41
CA ASN A 128 -11.11 2.71 11.33
C ASN A 128 -10.05 2.81 12.45
N LEU A 129 -8.78 2.58 12.10
CA LEU A 129 -7.63 2.61 13.00
C LEU A 129 -6.98 4.00 13.07
N ALA A 130 -7.34 4.91 12.16
CA ALA A 130 -6.80 6.25 12.11
C ALA A 130 -7.86 7.27 11.63
N PRO A 131 -7.81 8.52 12.10
CA PRO A 131 -8.66 9.58 11.58
C PRO A 131 -8.27 9.97 10.15
N VAL A 132 -9.26 10.40 9.35
CA VAL A 132 -9.07 10.78 7.94
C VAL A 132 -7.93 11.79 7.73
N LEU A 133 -7.77 12.76 8.64
CA LEU A 133 -6.69 13.76 8.54
C LEU A 133 -5.30 13.10 8.56
N GLU A 134 -5.12 12.07 9.38
CA GLU A 134 -3.88 11.32 9.47
C GLU A 134 -3.64 10.49 8.21
N ILE A 135 -4.67 9.81 7.71
CA ILE A 135 -4.63 9.09 6.43
C ILE A 135 -4.20 10.01 5.28
N THR A 136 -4.78 11.21 5.19
CA THR A 136 -4.40 12.17 4.13
C THR A 136 -2.96 12.67 4.28
N ALA A 137 -2.48 12.85 5.51
CA ALA A 137 -1.09 13.24 5.76
C ALA A 137 -0.11 12.11 5.40
N GLU A 138 -0.42 10.85 5.74
CA GLU A 138 0.38 9.68 5.36
C GLU A 138 0.48 9.54 3.83
N LEU A 139 -0.63 9.71 3.11
CA LEU A 139 -0.65 9.68 1.64
C LEU A 139 0.24 10.75 1.02
N SER A 140 0.19 11.98 1.54
CA SER A 140 1.06 13.08 1.08
C SER A 140 2.53 12.80 1.41
N ALA A 141 2.83 12.33 2.61
CA ALA A 141 4.19 12.01 3.03
C ALA A 141 4.81 10.89 2.17
N LEU A 142 4.05 9.84 1.88
CA LEU A 142 4.47 8.75 0.99
C LEU A 142 4.78 9.28 -0.43
N ALA A 143 3.91 10.13 -0.97
CA ALA A 143 4.09 10.70 -2.31
C ALA A 143 5.35 11.57 -2.38
N ASP A 144 5.51 12.48 -1.43
CA ASP A 144 6.68 13.35 -1.32
C ASP A 144 7.98 12.54 -1.29
N VAL A 145 8.06 11.54 -0.41
CA VAL A 145 9.26 10.73 -0.23
C VAL A 145 9.62 9.95 -1.50
N CYS A 146 8.64 9.34 -2.17
CA CYS A 146 8.87 8.64 -3.43
C CYS A 146 9.42 9.58 -4.51
N VAL A 147 8.93 10.82 -4.59
CA VAL A 147 9.41 11.82 -5.55
C VAL A 147 10.82 12.30 -5.18
N ASP A 148 11.03 12.71 -3.92
CA ASP A 148 12.31 13.23 -3.43
C ASP A 148 13.45 12.22 -3.63
N GLU A 149 13.25 10.96 -3.22
CA GLU A 149 14.29 9.94 -3.29
C GLU A 149 14.56 9.46 -4.73
N SER A 150 13.52 9.36 -5.56
CA SER A 150 13.70 9.02 -6.98
C SER A 150 14.50 10.10 -7.71
N LEU A 151 14.16 11.38 -7.49
CA LEU A 151 14.89 12.50 -8.06
C LEU A 151 16.35 12.53 -7.59
N ARG A 152 16.59 12.31 -6.28
CA ARG A 152 17.94 12.29 -5.71
C ARG A 152 18.82 11.24 -6.38
N LEU A 153 18.33 10.01 -6.57
CA LEU A 153 19.08 8.93 -7.20
C LEU A 153 19.34 9.20 -8.68
N ILE A 154 18.29 9.56 -9.43
CA ILE A 154 18.41 9.85 -10.87
C ILE A 154 19.39 10.99 -11.09
N TYR A 155 19.28 12.08 -10.33
CA TYR A 155 20.22 13.19 -10.41
C TYR A 155 21.66 12.74 -10.15
N GLY A 156 21.90 11.91 -9.14
CA GLY A 156 23.22 11.35 -8.85
C GLY A 156 23.79 10.55 -10.02
N TRP A 157 22.99 9.69 -10.65
CA TRP A 157 23.40 8.91 -11.82
C TRP A 157 23.68 9.78 -13.04
N GLU A 158 22.82 10.76 -13.29
CA GLU A 158 22.97 11.68 -14.42
C GLU A 158 24.19 12.58 -14.27
N VAL A 159 24.47 13.08 -13.06
CA VAL A 159 25.69 13.84 -12.77
C VAL A 159 26.93 12.98 -12.97
N ALA A 160 26.92 11.71 -12.52
CA ALA A 160 28.04 10.80 -12.76
C ALA A 160 28.27 10.51 -14.25
N ARG A 161 27.19 10.51 -15.05
CA ARG A 161 27.25 10.24 -16.50
C ARG A 161 27.62 11.46 -17.33
N MET A 162 27.08 12.63 -17.00
CA MET A 162 27.08 13.83 -17.86
C MET A 162 27.76 15.05 -17.22
N GLY A 163 28.19 14.97 -15.96
CA GLY A 163 28.68 16.10 -15.18
C GLY A 163 27.55 16.93 -14.57
N THR A 164 27.90 17.97 -13.82
CA THR A 164 26.92 18.83 -13.14
C THR A 164 26.40 19.92 -14.09
N PRO A 165 25.08 20.16 -14.16
CA PRO A 165 24.53 21.23 -14.99
C PRO A 165 25.11 22.60 -14.60
N ILE A 166 25.65 23.33 -15.57
CA ILE A 166 26.05 24.73 -15.44
C ILE A 166 24.89 25.60 -15.96
N GLY A 167 24.06 26.11 -15.03
CA GLY A 167 23.01 27.07 -15.38
C GLY A 167 23.64 28.33 -15.99
N ARG A 168 23.16 28.72 -17.17
CA ARG A 168 23.50 30.00 -17.80
C ARG A 168 22.27 30.91 -17.80
#